data_AF-A0A067PJX1-F1
#
_entry.id   AF-A0A067PJX1-F1
#
_cell.length_a   1.000
_cell.length_b   1.000
_cell.length_c   1.000
_cell.angle_alpha   90.00
_cell.angle_beta   90.00
_cell.angle_gamma   90.00
#
_symmetry.space_group_name_H-M   'P 1'
#
loop_
_entity.id
_entity.type
_entity.pdbx_description
1 polymer ?
#
loop_
_entity_poly.entity_id
_entity_poly.type
_entity_poly.pdbx_seq_one_letter_code
_entity_poly.pdbx_strand_id
1 'polypeptide(L)'
;ISGSERKDMARVLLACLVGKVPQSGIIACCALLDFIYQAQNPTHDNTTLSYMRDALNTFHAHRQIFITLGIQKDFNIPKFHSLLHYITAIRNFGTTDNYNTEMFEHLHIDLAKDTWHSTNHKDECPQMVKWVTHQEKVSSFDGYISWMERLCSRQANSSNLPILRNKEGSPIKLTKRPHSPNCLLDKIKQDHSAPSLRRDLTKYLATLSAISPTRYTLPFEYLDTYHNVKFSPPELHNQK
;
A
#
# COMPACT_ATOMS: atom_id res chain seq x y z
N ILE A 1 -19.16 11.03 15.36
CA ILE A 1 -17.98 11.27 16.20
C ILE A 1 -16.88 10.27 15.83
N SER A 2 -15.96 10.68 14.97
CA SER A 2 -14.80 9.89 14.52
C SER A 2 -13.73 9.77 15.61
N GLY A 3 -12.73 8.91 15.37
CA GLY A 3 -11.60 8.74 16.30
C GLY A 3 -10.78 10.02 16.51
N SER A 4 -10.56 10.81 15.46
CA SER A 4 -9.88 12.11 15.54
C SER A 4 -10.71 13.12 16.33
N GLU A 5 -12.01 13.20 16.07
CA GLU A 5 -12.92 14.09 16.79
C GLU A 5 -12.90 13.81 18.31
N ARG A 6 -12.85 12.53 18.72
CA ARG A 6 -12.72 12.17 20.15
C ARG A 6 -11.42 12.66 20.78
N LYS A 7 -10.30 12.61 20.05
CA LYS A 7 -8.99 13.11 20.54
C LYS A 7 -9.02 14.62 20.73
N ASP A 8 -9.61 15.34 19.78
CA ASP A 8 -9.74 16.79 19.86
C ASP A 8 -10.69 17.21 20.99
N MET A 9 -11.81 16.50 21.16
CA MET A 9 -12.71 16.70 22.30
C MET A 9 -11.98 16.51 23.63
N ALA A 10 -11.16 15.46 23.79
CA ALA A 10 -10.42 15.23 25.02
C ALA A 10 -9.44 16.38 25.34
N ARG A 11 -8.75 16.93 24.31
CA ARG A 11 -7.82 18.06 24.47
C ARG A 11 -8.54 19.34 24.90
N VAL A 12 -9.65 19.66 24.24
CA VAL A 12 -10.44 20.86 24.55
C VAL A 12 -11.06 20.77 25.94
N LEU A 13 -11.69 19.63 26.26
CA LEU A 13 -12.32 19.43 27.56
C LEU A 13 -11.31 19.53 28.70
N LEU A 14 -10.11 18.97 28.55
CA LEU A 14 -9.08 19.07 29.58
C LEU A 14 -8.67 20.54 29.84
N ALA A 15 -8.50 21.34 28.78
CA ALA A 15 -8.20 22.77 28.92
C ALA A 15 -9.31 23.54 29.66
N CYS A 16 -10.58 23.19 29.43
CA CYS A 16 -11.71 23.80 30.12
C CYS A 16 -11.78 23.47 31.62
N LEU A 17 -11.12 22.40 32.09
CA LEU A 17 -11.11 22.01 33.50
C LEU A 17 -10.11 22.82 34.34
N VAL A 18 -9.17 23.53 33.70
CA VAL A 18 -8.17 24.36 34.39
C VAL A 18 -8.87 25.45 35.20
N GLY A 19 -8.59 25.47 36.51
CA GLY A 19 -9.21 26.41 37.45
C GLY A 19 -10.64 26.06 37.89
N LYS A 20 -11.22 24.96 37.40
CA LYS A 20 -12.55 24.46 37.82
C LYS A 20 -12.47 23.19 38.67
N VAL A 21 -11.43 22.39 38.49
CA VAL A 21 -11.21 21.12 39.21
C VAL A 21 -9.93 21.22 40.04
N PRO A 22 -9.84 20.55 41.21
CA PRO A 22 -8.60 20.47 41.97
C PRO A 22 -7.45 19.96 41.11
N GLN A 23 -6.23 20.46 41.38
CA GLN A 23 -5.03 20.12 40.62
C GLN A 23 -4.81 18.61 40.50
N SER A 24 -5.05 17.85 41.57
CA SER A 24 -4.95 16.38 41.55
C SER A 24 -5.92 15.71 40.57
N GLY A 25 -7.12 16.27 40.40
CA GLY A 25 -8.10 15.76 39.43
C GLY A 25 -7.63 15.99 37.99
N ILE A 26 -7.04 17.16 37.72
CA ILE A 26 -6.45 17.46 36.41
C ILE A 26 -5.29 16.49 36.12
N ILE A 27 -4.38 16.30 37.08
CA ILE A 27 -3.26 15.36 36.94
C ILE A 27 -3.75 13.94 36.67
N ALA A 28 -4.78 13.46 37.39
CA ALA A 28 -5.33 12.14 37.16
C ALA A 28 -5.94 12.00 35.76
N CYS A 29 -6.69 13.00 35.29
CA CYS A 29 -7.23 13.01 33.93
C CYS A 29 -6.13 13.04 32.86
N CYS A 30 -5.10 13.89 33.02
CA CYS A 30 -3.95 13.93 32.12
C CYS A 30 -3.26 12.57 32.07
N ALA A 31 -2.93 11.99 33.22
CA ALA A 31 -2.22 10.72 33.31
C ALA A 31 -3.01 9.57 32.66
N LEU A 32 -4.34 9.55 32.82
CA LEU A 32 -5.20 8.57 32.14
C LEU A 32 -5.20 8.77 30.61
N LEU A 33 -5.27 10.02 30.13
CA LEU A 33 -5.19 10.32 28.71
C LEU A 33 -3.81 9.95 28.15
N ASP A 34 -2.73 10.28 28.85
CA ASP A 34 -1.36 9.92 28.47
C ASP A 34 -1.23 8.40 28.33
N PHE A 35 -1.77 7.63 29.28
CA PHE A 35 -1.82 6.17 29.16
C PHE A 35 -2.53 5.71 27.88
N ILE A 36 -3.73 6.26 27.61
CA ILE A 36 -4.55 5.90 26.44
C ILE A 36 -3.83 6.27 25.14
N TYR A 37 -3.19 7.44 25.08
CA TYR A 37 -2.44 7.88 23.90
C TYR A 37 -1.23 7.00 23.66
N GLN A 38 -0.46 6.68 24.70
CA GLN A 38 0.70 5.80 24.58
C GLN A 38 0.29 4.39 24.15
N ALA A 39 -0.82 3.85 24.69
CA ALA A 39 -1.32 2.53 24.30
C ALA A 39 -1.66 2.41 22.80
N GLN A 40 -1.92 3.53 22.12
CA GLN A 40 -2.24 3.59 20.69
C GLN A 40 -1.00 3.73 19.79
N ASN A 41 0.21 3.71 20.33
CA ASN A 41 1.41 3.79 19.51
C ASN A 41 1.51 2.55 18.61
N PRO A 42 1.90 2.73 17.33
CA PRO A 42 2.03 1.62 16.38
C PRO A 42 3.24 0.73 16.69
N THR A 43 4.17 1.19 17.54
CA THR A 43 5.33 0.45 17.99
C THR A 43 5.62 0.77 19.45
N HIS A 44 6.15 -0.21 20.18
CA HIS A 44 6.55 -0.08 21.57
C HIS A 44 7.97 -0.58 21.78
N ASP A 45 8.69 0.15 22.61
CA ASP A 45 10.00 -0.18 23.16
C ASP A 45 9.94 -0.14 24.70
N ASN A 46 11.04 -0.47 25.37
CA ASN A 46 11.07 -0.51 26.83
C ASN A 46 10.82 0.86 27.49
N THR A 47 11.17 1.95 26.80
CA THR A 47 10.99 3.34 27.26
C THR A 47 9.55 3.81 27.12
N THR A 48 8.89 3.56 25.99
CA THR A 48 7.46 3.86 25.84
C THR A 48 6.61 3.02 26.79
N LEU A 49 6.96 1.75 27.03
CA LEU A 49 6.31 0.93 28.05
C LEU A 49 6.55 1.43 29.47
N SER A 50 7.71 2.03 29.78
CA SER A 50 7.92 2.68 31.08
C SER A 50 7.04 3.93 31.21
N TYR A 51 6.93 4.76 30.17
CA TYR A 51 6.02 5.91 30.19
C TYR A 51 4.57 5.52 30.40
N MET A 52 4.10 4.43 29.77
CA MET A 52 2.76 3.88 30.04
C MET A 52 2.60 3.48 31.51
N ARG A 53 3.60 2.81 32.09
CA ARG A 53 3.56 2.41 33.49
C ARG A 53 3.52 3.60 34.43
N ASP A 54 4.34 4.61 34.15
CA ASP A 54 4.43 5.82 34.95
C ASP A 54 3.12 6.60 34.90
N ALA A 55 2.53 6.76 33.71
CA ALA A 55 1.22 7.37 33.55
C ALA A 55 0.13 6.64 34.36
N LEU A 56 0.12 5.30 34.34
CA LEU A 56 -0.85 4.52 35.12
C LEU A 56 -0.63 4.67 36.63
N ASN A 57 0.64 4.70 37.08
CA ASN A 57 1.00 4.95 38.48
C ASN A 57 0.57 6.35 38.94
N THR A 58 0.78 7.38 38.12
CA THR A 58 0.34 8.75 38.39
C THR A 58 -1.19 8.82 38.50
N PHE A 59 -1.92 8.13 37.61
CA PHE A 59 -3.38 8.03 37.73
C PHE A 59 -3.79 7.39 39.06
N HIS A 60 -3.18 6.26 39.44
CA HIS A 60 -3.48 5.58 40.70
C HIS A 60 -3.16 6.42 41.94
N ALA A 61 -2.10 7.23 41.90
CA ALA A 61 -1.72 8.12 42.99
C ALA A 61 -2.74 9.26 43.20
N HIS A 62 -3.36 9.75 42.12
CA HIS A 62 -4.24 10.92 42.18
C HIS A 62 -5.74 10.62 42.08
N ARG A 63 -6.16 9.41 41.65
CA ARG A 63 -7.58 9.05 41.46
C ARG A 63 -8.45 9.21 42.70
N GLN A 64 -7.85 9.14 43.90
CA GLN A 64 -8.59 9.22 45.16
C GLN A 64 -9.39 10.52 45.28
N ILE A 65 -8.94 11.60 44.62
CA ILE A 65 -9.65 12.89 44.60
C ILE A 65 -11.09 12.76 44.11
N PHE A 66 -11.37 11.87 43.14
CA PHE A 66 -12.72 11.67 42.63
C PHE A 66 -13.65 10.99 43.63
N ILE A 67 -13.09 10.17 44.53
CA ILE A 67 -13.84 9.58 45.64
C ILE A 67 -14.07 10.63 46.73
N THR A 68 -13.04 11.40 47.08
CA THR A 68 -13.13 12.46 48.10
C THR A 68 -14.16 13.53 47.73
N LEU A 69 -14.27 13.87 46.45
CA LEU A 69 -15.27 14.81 45.93
C LEU A 69 -16.68 14.20 45.78
N GLY A 70 -16.84 12.91 46.08
CA GLY A 70 -18.13 12.20 45.96
C GLY A 70 -18.58 11.94 44.52
N ILE A 71 -17.70 12.12 43.53
CA ILE A 71 -18.02 11.92 42.10
C ILE A 71 -18.18 10.42 41.79
N GLN A 72 -17.34 9.59 42.40
CA GLN A 72 -17.30 8.15 42.16
C GLN A 72 -17.17 7.40 43.51
N LYS A 73 -17.91 6.30 43.68
CA LYS A 73 -17.86 5.50 44.92
C LYS A 73 -16.54 4.73 45.05
N ASP A 74 -16.14 4.07 43.97
CA ASP A 74 -14.91 3.29 43.87
C ASP A 74 -14.45 3.16 42.41
N PHE A 75 -13.21 2.68 42.22
CA PHE A 75 -12.62 2.41 40.91
C PHE A 75 -12.58 0.91 40.56
N ASN A 76 -13.46 0.09 41.16
CA ASN A 76 -13.57 -1.36 40.86
C ASN A 76 -14.34 -1.61 39.56
N ILE A 77 -14.01 -0.84 38.53
CA ILE A 77 -14.62 -0.95 37.21
C ILE A 77 -13.73 -1.84 36.36
N PRO A 78 -14.27 -2.89 35.70
CA PRO A 78 -13.49 -3.82 34.89
C PRO A 78 -12.55 -3.14 33.89
N LYS A 79 -12.98 -2.02 33.31
CA LYS A 79 -12.20 -1.21 32.35
C LYS A 79 -10.94 -0.58 32.98
N PHE A 80 -10.99 -0.15 34.24
CA PHE A 80 -9.79 0.37 34.92
C PHE A 80 -8.87 -0.76 35.36
N HIS A 81 -9.44 -1.90 35.76
CA HIS A 81 -8.65 -3.08 36.11
C HIS A 81 -7.90 -3.63 34.89
N SER A 82 -8.53 -3.65 33.71
CA SER A 82 -7.88 -4.14 32.49
C SER A 82 -6.61 -3.36 32.13
N LEU A 83 -6.54 -2.05 32.45
CA LEU A 83 -5.35 -1.22 32.15
C LEU A 83 -4.06 -1.78 32.77
N LEU A 84 -4.15 -2.46 33.92
CA LEU A 84 -3.02 -3.09 34.59
C LEU A 84 -2.37 -4.19 33.72
N HIS A 85 -3.16 -4.81 32.84
CA HIS A 85 -2.70 -5.91 32.00
C HIS A 85 -2.19 -5.47 30.63
N TYR A 86 -2.41 -4.21 30.21
CA TYR A 86 -2.02 -3.74 28.88
C TYR A 86 -0.53 -3.88 28.62
N ILE A 87 0.33 -3.50 29.57
CA ILE A 87 1.78 -3.58 29.38
C ILE A 87 2.23 -5.03 29.16
N THR A 88 1.66 -5.96 29.93
CA THR A 88 1.95 -7.40 29.80
C THR A 88 1.38 -7.96 28.50
N ALA A 89 0.19 -7.54 28.12
CA ALA A 89 -0.44 -7.92 26.85
C ALA A 89 0.37 -7.42 25.66
N ILE A 90 0.85 -6.18 25.69
CA ILE A 90 1.67 -5.60 24.62
C ILE A 90 2.97 -6.37 24.44
N ARG A 91 3.61 -6.77 25.55
CA ARG A 91 4.83 -7.59 25.52
C ARG A 91 4.60 -8.98 24.94
N ASN A 92 3.47 -9.60 25.27
CA ASN A 92 3.19 -10.98 24.90
C ASN A 92 2.57 -11.10 23.50
N PHE A 93 1.77 -10.13 23.08
CA PHE A 93 0.89 -10.24 21.92
C PHE A 93 1.01 -9.08 20.91
N GLY A 94 1.92 -8.12 21.14
CA GLY A 94 2.16 -7.00 20.25
C GLY A 94 1.29 -5.77 20.53
N THR A 95 1.38 -4.78 19.64
CA THR A 95 0.69 -3.48 19.72
C THR A 95 -0.83 -3.62 19.69
N THR A 96 -1.54 -2.61 20.20
CA THR A 96 -3.00 -2.65 20.36
C THR A 96 -3.79 -2.38 19.08
N ASP A 97 -3.11 -1.90 18.04
CA ASP A 97 -3.67 -1.56 16.73
C ASP A 97 -4.36 -2.76 16.05
N ASN A 98 -3.85 -3.97 16.27
CA ASN A 98 -4.37 -5.19 15.65
C ASN A 98 -5.57 -5.81 16.39
N TYR A 99 -6.06 -5.18 17.47
CA TYR A 99 -7.16 -5.68 18.31
C TYR A 99 -8.44 -4.84 18.20
N ASN A 100 -8.58 -4.04 17.15
CA ASN A 100 -9.85 -3.36 16.89
C ASN A 100 -10.95 -4.39 16.58
N THR A 101 -12.18 -4.09 17.00
CA THR A 101 -13.34 -4.92 16.66
C THR A 101 -13.90 -4.56 15.29
N GLU A 102 -13.41 -3.51 14.65
CA GLU A 102 -13.91 -3.00 13.37
C GLU A 102 -13.88 -4.08 12.30
N MET A 103 -12.77 -4.84 12.19
CA MET A 103 -12.68 -5.95 11.23
C MET A 103 -13.77 -7.01 11.48
N PHE A 104 -13.97 -7.41 12.73
CA PHE A 104 -15.00 -8.40 13.08
C PHE A 104 -16.42 -7.85 12.94
N GLU A 105 -16.62 -6.56 13.18
CA GLU A 105 -17.90 -5.89 12.99
C GLU A 105 -18.27 -5.79 11.51
N HIS A 106 -17.31 -5.47 10.64
CA HIS A 106 -17.48 -5.52 9.18
C HIS A 106 -17.79 -6.94 8.71
N LEU A 107 -17.03 -7.94 9.16
CA LEU A 107 -17.32 -9.34 8.85
C LEU A 107 -18.72 -9.75 9.34
N HIS A 108 -19.17 -9.26 10.49
CA HIS A 108 -20.52 -9.55 10.99
C HIS A 108 -21.61 -8.86 10.15
N ILE A 109 -21.35 -7.69 9.55
CA ILE A 109 -22.28 -7.08 8.59
C ILE A 109 -22.39 -8.00 7.37
N ASP A 110 -21.27 -8.31 6.71
CA ASP A 110 -21.27 -9.03 5.44
C ASP A 110 -21.70 -10.50 5.59
N LEU A 111 -21.24 -11.19 6.63
CA LEU A 111 -21.45 -12.63 6.82
C LEU A 111 -22.67 -12.97 7.66
N ALA A 112 -23.21 -12.04 8.45
CA ALA A 112 -24.37 -12.32 9.31
C ALA A 112 -25.58 -11.42 9.01
N LYS A 113 -25.43 -10.11 8.90
CA LYS A 113 -26.58 -9.23 8.64
C LYS A 113 -27.09 -9.34 7.21
N ASP A 114 -26.20 -9.20 6.23
CA ASP A 114 -26.58 -9.22 4.81
C ASP A 114 -27.07 -10.61 4.38
N THR A 115 -26.43 -11.66 4.91
CA THR A 115 -26.88 -13.04 4.74
C THR A 115 -28.27 -13.25 5.34
N TRP A 116 -28.49 -12.82 6.58
CA TRP A 116 -29.79 -12.90 7.25
C TRP A 116 -30.88 -12.20 6.44
N HIS A 117 -30.63 -10.96 6.00
CA HIS A 117 -31.55 -10.19 5.14
C HIS A 117 -31.83 -10.86 3.79
N SER A 118 -30.91 -11.70 3.30
CA SER A 118 -31.06 -12.46 2.06
C SER A 118 -31.77 -13.81 2.25
N THR A 119 -32.19 -14.17 3.47
CA THR A 119 -32.94 -15.40 3.74
C THR A 119 -34.45 -15.19 3.79
N ASN A 120 -35.21 -16.27 3.79
CA ASN A 120 -36.65 -16.24 4.08
C ASN A 120 -36.98 -16.31 5.59
N HIS A 121 -35.98 -16.18 6.46
CA HIS A 121 -36.09 -16.26 7.93
C HIS A 121 -36.69 -17.56 8.48
N LYS A 122 -36.59 -18.67 7.74
CA LYS A 122 -37.03 -20.00 8.18
C LYS A 122 -35.94 -21.02 7.92
N ASP A 123 -35.35 -21.58 8.99
CA ASP A 123 -34.17 -22.44 8.87
C ASP A 123 -33.05 -21.71 8.11
N GLU A 124 -32.66 -20.59 8.72
CA GLU A 124 -31.78 -19.56 8.20
C GLU A 124 -30.33 -20.01 8.04
N CYS A 125 -29.81 -20.81 8.98
CA CYS A 125 -28.39 -21.14 9.02
C CYS A 125 -27.90 -21.80 7.72
N PRO A 126 -28.57 -22.85 7.18
CA PRO A 126 -28.20 -23.43 5.89
C PRO A 126 -28.28 -22.44 4.74
N GLN A 127 -29.24 -21.50 4.77
CA GLN A 127 -29.41 -20.49 3.73
C GLN A 127 -28.31 -19.44 3.78
N MET A 128 -27.96 -18.96 4.98
CA MET A 128 -26.87 -18.01 5.20
C MET A 128 -25.54 -18.61 4.73
N VAL A 129 -25.23 -19.85 5.11
CA VAL A 129 -24.02 -20.56 4.67
C VAL A 129 -24.00 -20.69 3.14
N LYS A 130 -25.12 -21.12 2.54
CA LYS A 130 -25.22 -21.26 1.08
C LYS A 130 -25.02 -19.93 0.37
N TRP A 131 -25.55 -18.83 0.91
CA TRP A 131 -25.38 -17.49 0.37
C TRP A 131 -23.91 -17.06 0.43
N VAL A 132 -23.24 -17.22 1.58
CA VAL A 132 -21.81 -16.86 1.73
C VAL A 132 -20.96 -17.66 0.75
N THR A 133 -21.14 -18.98 0.69
CA THR A 133 -20.41 -19.85 -0.24
C THR A 133 -20.65 -19.45 -1.70
N HIS A 134 -21.84 -18.96 -2.04
CA HIS A 134 -22.12 -18.47 -3.39
C HIS A 134 -21.36 -17.18 -3.68
N GLN A 135 -21.38 -16.20 -2.75
CA GLN A 135 -20.63 -14.94 -2.91
C GLN A 135 -19.12 -15.18 -3.02
N GLU A 136 -18.55 -16.08 -2.21
CA GLU A 136 -17.13 -16.45 -2.29
C GLU A 136 -16.76 -17.03 -3.66
N LYS A 137 -17.64 -17.88 -4.23
CA LYS A 137 -17.44 -18.47 -5.57
C LYS A 137 -17.50 -17.42 -6.68
N VAL A 138 -18.48 -16.51 -6.61
CA VAL A 138 -18.60 -15.41 -7.58
C VAL A 138 -17.36 -14.51 -7.51
N SER A 139 -16.95 -14.09 -6.31
CA SER A 139 -15.77 -13.25 -6.12
C SER A 139 -14.48 -13.93 -6.63
N SER A 140 -14.32 -15.24 -6.37
CA SER A 140 -13.19 -16.02 -6.89
C SER A 140 -13.19 -16.07 -8.41
N PHE A 141 -14.36 -16.23 -9.03
CA PHE A 141 -14.49 -16.25 -10.48
C PHE A 141 -14.21 -14.89 -11.11
N ASP A 142 -14.70 -13.80 -10.52
CA ASP A 142 -14.41 -12.43 -10.96
C ASP A 142 -12.90 -12.13 -10.91
N GLY A 143 -12.22 -12.61 -9.87
CA GLY A 143 -10.77 -12.55 -9.77
C GLY A 143 -10.05 -13.31 -10.90
N TYR A 144 -10.56 -14.48 -11.28
CA TYR A 144 -10.05 -15.26 -12.42
C TYR A 144 -10.25 -14.52 -13.75
N ILE A 145 -11.44 -13.97 -14.02
CA ILE A 145 -11.71 -13.18 -15.23
C ILE A 145 -10.77 -11.96 -15.30
N SER A 146 -10.64 -11.21 -14.21
CA SER A 146 -9.74 -10.06 -14.12
C SER A 146 -8.27 -10.43 -14.36
N TRP A 147 -7.86 -11.64 -13.96
CA TRP A 147 -6.52 -12.15 -14.26
C TRP A 147 -6.35 -12.51 -15.75
N MET A 148 -7.33 -13.17 -16.35
CA MET A 148 -7.34 -13.51 -17.78
C MET A 148 -7.26 -12.26 -18.67
N GLU A 149 -8.06 -11.24 -18.38
CA GLU A 149 -8.06 -9.98 -19.14
C GLU A 149 -6.70 -9.27 -19.11
N ARG A 150 -6.02 -9.30 -17.95
CA ARG A 150 -4.66 -8.75 -17.80
C ARG A 150 -3.64 -9.52 -18.63
N LEU A 151 -3.78 -10.83 -18.77
CA LEU A 151 -2.91 -11.64 -19.62
C LEU A 151 -3.13 -11.33 -21.11
N CYS A 152 -4.38 -11.30 -21.56
CA CYS A 152 -4.71 -10.96 -22.95
C CYS A 152 -4.20 -9.56 -23.31
N SER A 153 -4.36 -8.58 -22.42
CA SER A 153 -3.84 -7.21 -22.61
C SER A 153 -2.31 -7.17 -22.72
N ARG A 154 -1.60 -7.97 -21.91
CA ARG A 154 -0.13 -8.09 -22.01
C ARG A 154 0.31 -8.74 -23.33
N GLN A 155 -0.45 -9.69 -23.84
CA GLN A 155 -0.14 -10.35 -25.11
C GLN A 155 -0.43 -9.44 -26.31
N ALA A 156 -1.53 -8.69 -26.30
CA ALA A 156 -1.85 -7.67 -27.29
C ALA A 156 -0.79 -6.54 -27.35
N ASN A 157 -0.25 -6.14 -26.18
CA ASN A 157 0.85 -5.18 -26.12
C ASN A 157 2.18 -5.75 -26.62
N SER A 158 2.37 -7.08 -26.60
CA SER A 158 3.54 -7.74 -27.19
C SER A 158 3.44 -7.89 -28.72
N SER A 159 2.25 -7.97 -29.29
CA SER A 159 2.03 -8.04 -30.74
C SER A 159 2.09 -6.67 -31.45
N ASN A 160 2.03 -5.57 -30.69
CA ASN A 160 2.10 -4.20 -31.21
C ASN A 160 3.52 -3.58 -31.16
N LEU A 161 4.55 -4.33 -30.76
CA LEU A 161 5.93 -3.89 -31.01
C LEU A 161 6.16 -3.89 -32.52
N PRO A 162 6.62 -2.78 -33.14
CA PRO A 162 6.89 -2.77 -34.57
C PRO A 162 7.86 -3.90 -34.87
N ILE A 163 7.44 -4.84 -35.72
CA ILE A 163 8.35 -5.86 -36.26
C ILE A 163 9.40 -5.07 -37.04
N LEU A 164 10.58 -4.90 -36.45
CA LEU A 164 11.73 -4.33 -37.14
C LEU A 164 12.00 -5.24 -38.32
N ARG A 165 11.89 -4.74 -39.54
CA ARG A 165 12.19 -5.49 -40.75
C ARG A 165 13.50 -4.99 -41.32
N ASN A 166 14.33 -5.88 -41.86
CA ASN A 166 15.48 -5.46 -42.66
C ASN A 166 15.00 -4.87 -44.01
N LYS A 167 15.91 -4.34 -44.82
CA LYS A 167 15.59 -3.80 -46.16
C LYS A 167 14.91 -4.82 -47.08
N GLU A 168 15.10 -6.11 -46.84
CA GLU A 168 14.50 -7.22 -47.59
C GLU A 168 13.19 -7.73 -46.98
N GLY A 169 12.64 -7.05 -45.96
CA GLY A 169 11.35 -7.38 -45.34
C GLY A 169 11.39 -8.49 -44.30
N SER A 170 12.55 -9.06 -43.99
CA SER A 170 12.71 -10.14 -43.00
C SER A 170 12.60 -9.63 -41.56
N PRO A 171 11.88 -10.33 -40.65
CA PRO A 171 11.70 -9.88 -39.27
C PRO A 171 13.00 -10.01 -38.46
N ILE A 172 13.36 -8.90 -37.81
CA ILE A 172 14.48 -8.76 -36.88
C ILE A 172 13.92 -8.92 -35.46
N LYS A 173 14.41 -9.93 -34.74
CA LYS A 173 14.09 -10.14 -33.33
C LYS A 173 15.24 -9.58 -32.47
N LEU A 174 14.91 -8.59 -31.64
CA LEU A 174 15.79 -8.05 -30.60
C LEU A 174 15.37 -8.58 -29.23
N THR A 175 16.31 -8.64 -28.28
CA THR A 175 16.01 -8.91 -26.88
C THR A 175 15.12 -7.82 -26.31
N LYS A 176 14.16 -8.16 -25.42
CA LYS A 176 13.20 -7.19 -24.84
C LYS A 176 13.85 -6.04 -24.07
N ARG A 177 15.11 -6.21 -23.65
CA ARG A 177 15.90 -5.19 -22.96
C ARG A 177 17.23 -5.01 -23.69
N PRO A 178 17.71 -3.76 -23.86
CA PRO A 178 19.07 -3.51 -24.34
C PRO A 178 20.09 -4.03 -23.32
N HIS A 179 21.27 -4.38 -23.81
CA HIS A 179 22.35 -4.84 -22.93
C HIS A 179 22.98 -3.64 -22.22
N SER A 180 23.09 -2.51 -22.92
CA SER A 180 23.53 -1.24 -22.36
C SER A 180 22.57 -0.12 -22.78
N PRO A 181 21.59 0.24 -21.94
CA PRO A 181 20.65 1.33 -22.23
C PRO A 181 21.34 2.71 -22.13
N ASN A 182 20.84 3.70 -22.88
CA ASN A 182 21.26 5.11 -22.82
C ASN A 182 22.79 5.33 -22.92
N CYS A 183 23.44 4.67 -23.87
CA CYS A 183 24.87 4.85 -24.08
C CYS A 183 25.16 6.12 -24.87
N LEU A 184 26.11 6.92 -24.38
CA LEU A 184 26.59 8.12 -25.09
C LEU A 184 27.23 7.73 -26.42
N LEU A 185 26.89 8.45 -27.49
CA LEU A 185 27.37 8.13 -28.84
C LEU A 185 28.89 8.10 -28.96
N ASP A 186 29.61 8.96 -28.23
CA ASP A 186 31.08 8.96 -28.23
C ASP A 186 31.68 7.75 -27.53
N LYS A 187 31.01 7.24 -26.50
CA LYS A 187 31.38 5.99 -25.84
C LYS A 187 31.16 4.79 -26.77
N ILE A 188 30.06 4.78 -27.52
CA ILE A 188 29.79 3.74 -28.53
C ILE A 188 30.87 3.74 -29.63
N LYS A 189 31.33 4.92 -30.08
CA LYS A 189 32.41 5.01 -31.08
C LYS A 189 33.70 4.35 -30.60
N GLN A 190 34.04 4.53 -29.32
CA GLN A 190 35.23 3.97 -28.70
C GLN A 190 35.08 2.47 -28.46
N ASP A 191 33.98 2.05 -27.83
CA ASP A 191 33.74 0.65 -27.44
C ASP A 191 33.55 -0.28 -28.66
N HIS A 192 33.03 0.24 -29.78
CA HIS A 192 32.75 -0.53 -31.00
C HIS A 192 33.66 -0.19 -32.19
N SER A 193 34.76 0.56 -31.97
CA SER A 193 35.71 0.94 -33.04
C SER A 193 35.04 1.58 -34.27
N ALA A 194 34.02 2.42 -34.03
CA ALA A 194 33.17 3.01 -35.07
C ALA A 194 33.28 4.54 -35.13
N PRO A 195 34.43 5.11 -35.55
CA PRO A 195 34.70 6.55 -35.43
C PRO A 195 33.76 7.43 -36.27
N SER A 196 33.27 6.91 -37.39
CA SER A 196 32.38 7.63 -38.31
C SER A 196 30.89 7.49 -37.99
N LEU A 197 30.53 6.77 -36.90
CA LEU A 197 29.14 6.43 -36.58
C LEU A 197 28.21 7.65 -36.56
N ARG A 198 28.62 8.72 -35.87
CA ARG A 198 27.81 9.96 -35.77
C ARG A 198 27.56 10.56 -37.15
N ARG A 199 28.60 10.66 -37.98
CA ARG A 199 28.52 11.23 -39.33
C ARG A 199 27.61 10.40 -40.24
N ASP A 200 27.77 9.09 -40.23
CA ASP A 200 27.04 8.19 -41.14
C ASP A 200 25.57 8.04 -40.71
N LEU A 201 25.31 8.06 -39.40
CA LEU A 201 23.95 8.08 -38.85
C LEU A 201 23.23 9.40 -39.17
N THR A 202 23.90 10.55 -39.04
CA THR A 202 23.38 11.85 -39.49
C THR A 202 23.01 11.82 -40.97
N LYS A 203 23.89 11.30 -41.84
CA LYS A 203 23.62 11.18 -43.29
C LYS A 203 22.42 10.29 -43.58
N TYR A 204 22.34 9.14 -42.92
CA TYR A 204 21.24 8.20 -43.11
C TYR A 204 19.90 8.81 -42.68
N LEU A 205 19.83 9.45 -41.50
CA LEU A 205 18.61 10.12 -41.05
C LEU A 205 18.23 11.33 -41.92
N ALA A 206 19.21 12.07 -42.43
CA ALA A 206 18.98 13.14 -43.39
C ALA A 206 18.34 12.61 -44.69
N THR A 207 18.79 11.47 -45.20
CA THR A 207 18.16 10.82 -46.37
C THR A 207 16.73 10.38 -46.13
N LEU A 208 16.41 9.91 -44.92
CA LEU A 208 15.05 9.51 -44.56
C LEU A 208 14.11 10.70 -44.35
N SER A 209 14.64 11.85 -43.94
CA SER A 209 13.88 13.08 -43.74
C SER A 209 13.85 13.99 -44.96
N ALA A 210 14.46 13.60 -46.09
CA ALA A 210 14.63 14.41 -47.30
C ALA A 210 15.30 15.78 -47.05
N ILE A 211 16.10 15.90 -45.99
CA ILE A 211 16.85 17.11 -45.63
C ILE A 211 18.30 16.97 -46.10
N SER A 212 18.93 18.07 -46.52
CA SER A 212 20.35 18.05 -46.87
C SER A 212 21.20 17.68 -45.65
N PRO A 213 22.15 16.72 -45.76
CA PRO A 213 22.93 16.22 -44.63
C PRO A 213 23.81 17.28 -43.96
N THR A 214 24.08 18.40 -44.63
CA THR A 214 24.84 19.54 -44.06
C THR A 214 23.99 20.41 -43.11
N ARG A 215 22.66 20.27 -43.15
CA ARG A 215 21.72 21.02 -42.30
C ARG A 215 21.04 20.15 -41.25
N TYR A 216 21.31 18.85 -41.23
CA TYR A 216 20.69 17.92 -40.29
C TYR A 216 21.54 17.76 -39.04
N THR A 217 20.98 18.13 -37.88
CA THR A 217 21.57 17.87 -36.57
C THR A 217 20.90 16.66 -35.93
N LEU A 218 21.69 15.81 -35.28
CA LEU A 218 21.17 14.67 -34.55
C LEU A 218 20.36 15.17 -33.34
N PRO A 219 19.08 14.78 -33.20
CA PRO A 219 18.23 15.27 -32.12
C PRO A 219 18.48 14.53 -30.78
N PHE A 220 19.40 13.57 -30.74
CA PHE A 220 19.74 12.78 -29.57
C PHE A 220 21.25 12.50 -29.50
N GLU A 221 21.75 12.30 -28.28
CA GLU A 221 23.16 11.97 -28.01
C GLU A 221 23.36 10.58 -27.39
N TYR A 222 22.26 9.92 -27.05
CA TYR A 222 22.24 8.62 -26.39
C TYR A 222 21.51 7.59 -27.25
N LEU A 223 22.02 6.36 -27.26
CA LEU A 223 21.43 5.22 -27.95
C LEU A 223 21.50 3.96 -27.09
N ASP A 224 20.49 3.12 -27.21
CA ASP A 224 20.49 1.78 -26.63
C ASP A 224 21.31 0.83 -27.49
N THR A 225 22.24 0.08 -26.89
CA THR A 225 23.03 -0.93 -27.61
C THR A 225 22.54 -2.35 -27.35
N TYR A 226 22.44 -3.12 -28.43
CA TYR A 226 22.02 -4.52 -28.44
C TYR A 226 23.14 -5.36 -29.04
N HIS A 227 23.70 -6.29 -28.26
CA HIS A 227 24.78 -7.18 -28.75
C HIS A 227 24.25 -8.46 -29.40
N ASN A 228 22.97 -8.79 -29.19
CA ASN A 228 22.32 -9.97 -29.74
C ASN A 228 21.16 -9.56 -30.65
N VAL A 229 21.28 -9.88 -31.94
CA VAL A 229 20.25 -9.65 -32.95
C VAL A 229 20.02 -10.96 -33.68
N LYS A 230 18.76 -11.41 -33.77
CA LYS A 230 18.40 -12.61 -34.52
C LYS A 230 17.62 -12.22 -35.77
N PHE A 231 18.19 -12.50 -36.92
CA PHE A 231 17.48 -12.45 -38.21
C PHE A 231 16.73 -13.76 -38.39
N SER A 232 15.43 -13.69 -38.68
CA SER A 232 14.67 -14.87 -39.11
C SER A 232 14.48 -14.79 -40.63
N PRO A 233 14.69 -15.87 -41.39
CA PRO A 233 14.42 -15.86 -42.81
C PRO A 233 12.94 -15.54 -43.08
N PRO A 234 12.59 -14.94 -44.23
CA PRO A 234 11.20 -14.77 -44.63
C PRO A 234 10.58 -16.17 -44.71
N GLU A 235 9.40 -16.36 -44.12
CA GLU A 235 8.73 -17.66 -44.11
C GLU A 235 8.51 -18.14 -45.55
N LEU A 236 8.98 -19.36 -45.87
CA LEU A 236 8.85 -20.02 -47.18
C LEU A 236 7.41 -20.49 -47.49
N HIS A 237 6.39 -19.86 -46.91
CA HIS A 237 5.00 -20.25 -47.11
C HIS A 237 4.12 -19.02 -47.32
N ASN A 238 4.01 -18.63 -48.59
CA ASN A 238 2.81 -18.02 -49.15
C ASN A 238 2.84 -18.20 -50.68
N GLN A 239 2.64 -19.45 -51.11
CA GLN A 239 1.98 -19.72 -52.38
C GLN A 239 0.79 -20.63 -52.07
N LYS A 240 -0.38 -20.01 -51.97
CA LYS A 240 -1.67 -20.64 -52.17
C LYS A 240 -2.48 -19.72 -53.06
#